data_AF-A0A2V9ZQX5-F1
#
_entry.id   AF-A0A2V9ZQX5-F1
#
_cell.length_a   1.000
_cell.length_b   1.000
_cell.length_c   1.000
_cell.angle_alpha   90.00
_cell.angle_beta   90.00
_cell.angle_gamma   90.00
#
_symmetry.space_group_name_H-M   'P 1'
#
loop_
_entity.id
_entity.type
_entity.pdbx_description
1 polymer ?
#
loop_
_entity_poly.entity_id
_entity_poly.type
_entity_poly.pdbx_seq_one_letter_code
_entity_poly.pdbx_strand_id
1 'polypeptide(L)' 'MSYQLFQLVSGLGLGLGIAVFHRPIADFMLQQERALAAIFYAKGLPRPPLPTESQSRNMYFALGIFLALIEAGRLWLMTR' A
#
# COMPACT_ATOMS: atom_id res chain seq x y z
N MET A 1 16.94 22.18 -7.13
CA MET A 1 15.77 22.50 -6.28
C MET A 1 14.44 22.05 -6.89
N SER A 2 14.13 22.38 -8.15
CA SER A 2 12.86 22.00 -8.80
C SER A 2 12.58 20.49 -8.84
N TYR A 3 13.60 19.68 -9.13
CA TYR A 3 13.47 18.22 -9.22
C TYR A 3 13.12 17.53 -7.88
N GLN A 4 13.68 18.01 -6.76
CA GLN A 4 13.40 17.46 -5.43
C GLN A 4 11.98 17.81 -4.96
N LEU A 5 11.53 19.04 -5.25
CA LEU A 5 10.17 19.47 -4.97
C LEU A 5 9.14 18.65 -5.76
N PHE A 6 9.41 18.39 -7.03
CA PHE A 6 8.57 17.53 -7.87
C PHE A 6 8.48 16.11 -7.32
N GLN A 7 9.61 15.53 -6.91
CA GLN A 7 9.64 14.20 -6.27
C GLN A 7 8.82 14.16 -4.98
N LEU A 8 8.95 15.15 -4.10
CA LEU A 8 8.20 15.24 -2.85
C LEU A 8 6.68 15.33 -3.09
N VAL A 9 6.26 16.21 -4.00
CA VAL A 9 4.83 16.38 -4.35
C VAL A 9 4.28 15.11 -4.97
N SER A 10 5.04 14.46 -5.84
CA SER A 10 4.64 13.18 -6.44
C SER A 10 4.52 12.07 -5.39
N GLY A 11 5.45 11.99 -4.43
CA GLY A 11 5.41 11.02 -3.33
C GLY A 11 4.23 11.23 -2.39
N LEU A 12 3.94 12.49 -2.05
CA LEU A 12 2.75 12.87 -1.29
C LEU A 12 1.45 12.46 -2.01
N GLY A 13 1.36 12.78 -3.30
CA GLY A 13 0.22 12.39 -4.14
C GLY A 13 0.05 10.88 -4.23
N LEU A 14 1.15 10.13 -4.34
CA LEU A 14 1.14 8.66 -4.33
C LEU A 14 0.68 8.10 -2.98
N GLY A 15 1.20 8.60 -1.85
CA GLY A 15 0.78 8.18 -0.51
C GLY A 15 -0.71 8.42 -0.25
N LEU A 16 -1.20 9.61 -0.63
CA LEU A 16 -2.64 9.95 -0.58
C LEU A 16 -3.46 9.07 -1.52
N GLY A 17 -2.96 8.82 -2.73
CA GLY A 17 -3.59 7.90 -3.68
C GLY A 17 -3.76 6.50 -3.09
N ILE A 18 -2.70 5.95 -2.49
CA ILE A 18 -2.75 4.64 -1.82
C ILE A 18 -3.77 4.67 -0.67
N ALA A 19 -3.82 5.74 0.13
CA ALA A 19 -4.77 5.88 1.22
C ALA A 19 -6.23 5.98 0.73
N VAL A 20 -6.50 6.70 -0.36
CA VAL A 20 -7.85 6.83 -0.93
C VAL A 20 -8.29 5.52 -1.59
N PHE A 21 -7.39 4.90 -2.35
CA PHE A 21 -7.65 3.66 -3.09
C PHE A 21 -7.28 2.40 -2.28
N HIS A 22 -7.15 2.49 -0.95
CA HIS A 22 -6.75 1.37 -0.11
C HIS A 22 -7.70 0.16 -0.24
N ARG A 23 -9.01 0.39 -0.39
CA ARG A 23 -10.01 -0.67 -0.56
C ARG A 23 -9.82 -1.47 -1.84
N PRO A 24 -9.83 -0.86 -3.05
CA PRO A 24 -9.64 -1.62 -4.28
C PRO A 24 -8.25 -2.26 -4.38
N ILE A 25 -7.20 -1.62 -3.86
CA ILE A 25 -5.84 -2.20 -3.82
C ILE A 25 -5.83 -3.45 -2.92
N ALA A 26 -6.43 -3.37 -1.73
CA ALA A 26 -6.52 -4.49 -0.81
C ALA A 26 -7.32 -5.65 -1.41
N ASP A 27 -8.46 -5.35 -2.03
CA ASP A 27 -9.32 -6.35 -2.63
C ASP A 27 -8.63 -7.06 -3.81
N PHE A 28 -7.89 -6.32 -4.64
CA PHE A 28 -7.09 -6.88 -5.72
C PHE A 28 -5.96 -7.79 -5.22
N MET A 29 -5.22 -7.35 -4.20
CA MET A 29 -4.12 -8.14 -3.63
C MET A 29 -4.63 -9.41 -2.96
N LEU A 30 -5.76 -9.32 -2.25
CA LEU A 30 -6.38 -10.46 -1.62
C LEU A 30 -6.95 -11.46 -2.66
N GLN A 31 -7.41 -10.99 -3.82
CA GLN A 31 -7.74 -11.87 -4.95
C GLN A 31 -6.51 -12.60 -5.50
N GLN A 32 -5.36 -11.93 -5.64
CA GLN A 32 -4.12 -12.57 -6.05
C GLN A 32 -3.63 -13.61 -5.03
N GLU A 33 -3.67 -13.29 -3.74
CA GLU A 33 -3.31 -14.26 -2.69
C GLU A 33 -4.24 -15.47 -2.68
N ARG A 34 -5.56 -15.27 -2.90
CA ARG A 34 -6.51 -16.38 -3.06
C ARG A 34 -6.17 -17.24 -4.28
N ALA A 35 -5.83 -16.63 -5.42
CA ALA A 35 -5.42 -17.35 -6.61
C ALA A 35 -4.11 -18.14 -6.39
N LEU A 36 -3.14 -17.53 -5.70
CA LEU A 36 -1.90 -18.20 -5.31
C LEU A 36 -2.18 -19.38 -4.39
N ALA A 37 -3.00 -19.19 -3.35
CA ALA A 37 -3.38 -20.27 -2.44
C ALA A 37 -4.07 -21.44 -3.18
N ALA A 38 -4.86 -21.18 -4.22
CA ALA A 38 -5.45 -22.22 -5.06
C ALA A 38 -4.40 -23.01 -5.85
N ILE A 39 -3.32 -22.36 -6.32
CA ILE A 39 -2.19 -23.04 -6.96
C ILE A 39 -1.43 -23.92 -5.96
N PHE A 40 -1.20 -23.44 -4.74
CA PHE A 40 -0.57 -24.23 -3.67
C PHE A 40 -1.43 -25.46 -3.32
N TYR A 41 -2.75 -25.29 -3.25
CA TYR A 41 -3.70 -26.38 -3.05
C TYR A 41 -3.62 -27.43 -4.16
N ALA A 42 -3.60 -27.00 -5.43
CA ALA A 42 -3.46 -27.90 -6.58
C ALA A 42 -2.13 -28.68 -6.59
N LYS A 43 -1.09 -28.12 -5.95
CA LYS A 43 0.25 -28.74 -5.83
C LYS A 43 0.44 -29.56 -4.53
N GLY A 44 -0.59 -29.69 -3.69
CA GLY A 44 -0.50 -30.41 -2.42
C GLY A 44 0.40 -29.74 -1.37
N LEU A 45 0.72 -28.45 -1.55
CA LEU A 45 1.55 -27.68 -0.63
C LEU A 45 0.70 -27.10 0.51
N PRO A 46 1.27 -26.91 1.72
CA PRO A 46 0.56 -26.32 2.84
C PRO A 46 0.09 -24.90 2.51
N ARG A 47 -1.15 -24.58 2.90
CA ARG A 47 -1.79 -23.29 2.59
C ARG A 47 -1.18 -22.19 3.46
N PRO A 48 -0.69 -21.07 2.87
CA PRO A 48 -0.30 -19.92 3.66
C PRO A 48 -1.55 -19.32 4.34
N PRO A 49 -1.43 -18.81 5.60
CA PRO A 49 -2.54 -18.13 6.26
C PRO A 49 -2.92 -16.89 5.45
N LEU A 50 -4.17 -16.82 4.99
CA LEU A 50 -4.69 -15.66 4.28
C LEU A 50 -5.15 -14.60 5.29
N PRO A 51 -4.74 -13.33 5.13
CA PRO A 51 -5.28 -12.23 5.91
C PRO A 51 -6.78 -12.05 5.65
N THR A 52 -7.49 -11.54 6.64
CA THR A 52 -8.91 -11.16 6.49
C THR A 52 -9.04 -9.90 5.63
N GLU A 53 -10.17 -9.73 4.94
CA GLU A 53 -10.44 -8.54 4.11
C GLU A 53 -10.28 -7.23 4.91
N SER A 54 -10.72 -7.24 6.17
CA SER A 54 -10.57 -6.10 7.09
C SER A 54 -9.09 -5.80 7.38
N GLN A 55 -8.28 -6.83 7.67
CA GLN A 55 -6.85 -6.67 7.90
C GLN A 55 -6.11 -6.12 6.68
N SER A 56 -6.36 -6.67 5.49
CA SER A 56 -5.72 -6.19 4.26
C SER A 56 -6.07 -4.74 3.98
N ARG A 57 -7.36 -4.38 4.04
CA ARG A 57 -7.81 -2.99 3.83
C ARG A 57 -7.18 -2.02 4.82
N ASN A 58 -7.14 -2.37 6.10
CA ASN A 58 -6.54 -1.53 7.12
C ASN A 58 -5.02 -1.39 6.95
N MET A 59 -4.34 -2.45 6.50
CA MET A 59 -2.90 -2.42 6.25
C MET A 59 -2.54 -1.49 5.08
N TYR A 60 -3.27 -1.55 3.96
CA TYR A 60 -3.06 -0.64 2.83
C TYR A 60 -3.41 0.81 3.17
N PHE A 61 -4.45 1.03 3.98
CA PHE A 61 -4.77 2.36 4.48
C PHE A 61 -3.63 2.92 5.34
N ALA A 62 -3.17 2.16 6.33
CA ALA A 62 -2.07 2.54 7.21
C ALA A 62 -0.78 2.81 6.42
N LEU A 63 -0.47 1.98 5.42
CA LEU A 63 0.70 2.15 4.56
C LEU A 63 0.62 3.44 3.74
N GLY A 64 -0.53 3.74 3.13
CA GLY A 64 -0.74 4.99 2.39
C GLY A 64 -0.59 6.23 3.27
N ILE A 65 -1.22 6.23 4.45
CA ILE A 65 -1.12 7.32 5.42
C ILE A 65 0.32 7.50 5.92
N PHE A 66 1.01 6.40 6.22
CA PHE A 66 2.41 6.44 6.66
C PHE A 66 3.33 7.06 5.61
N LEU A 67 3.20 6.65 4.34
CA LEU A 67 3.95 7.24 3.23
C LEU A 67 3.65 8.74 3.06
N ALA A 68 2.38 9.13 3.13
CA ALA A 68 1.98 10.53 3.04
C ALA A 68 2.58 11.36 4.19
N LEU A 69 2.60 10.83 5.42
CA LEU A 69 3.19 11.50 6.58
C LEU A 69 4.70 11.66 6.47
N ILE A 70 5.41 10.64 5.97
CA ILE A 70 6.85 10.72 5.73
C ILE A 70 7.16 11.83 4.73
N GLU A 71 6.48 11.85 3.57
CA GLU A 71 6.76 12.85 2.54
C GLU A 71 6.35 14.27 2.98
N ALA A 72 5.27 14.40 3.76
CA ALA A 72 4.90 15.68 4.40
C ALA A 72 5.98 16.17 5.37
N GLY A 73 6.49 15.28 6.24
CA GLY A 73 7.57 15.60 7.17
C GLY A 73 8.87 15.96 6.46
N ARG A 74 9.17 15.27 5.36
CA ARG A 74 10.35 15.54 4.53
C ARG A 74 10.24 16.88 3.81
N LEU A 75 9.06 17.25 3.32
CA LEU A 75 8.78 18.56 2.73
C LEU A 75 8.93 19.67 3.78
N TRP A 76 8.37 19.47 4.97
CA TRP A 76 8.47 20.41 6.10
C TRP A 76 9.93 20.70 6.49
N LEU A 77 10.76 19.65 6.60
CA LEU A 77 12.18 19.77 6.90
C LEU A 77 12.97 20.46 5.79
N MET A 78 12.52 20.39 4.53
CA MET A 78 13.18 21.03 3.40
C MET A 78 12.79 22.51 3.25
N THR A 79 11.59 22.89 3.71
CA THR A 79 11.12 24.28 3.76
C THR A 79 11.61 25.08 4.97
N ARG A 80 12.21 24.43 5.96
CA ARG A 80 12.70 25.03 7.21
C ARG A 80 14.22 25.19 7.20
#